data_AF-A0A7X1LQJ3-F1
#
_entry.id   AF-A0A7X1LQJ3-F1
#
_cell.length_a   1.000
_cell.length_b   1.000
_cell.length_c   1.000
_cell.angle_alpha   90.00
_cell.angle_beta   90.00
_cell.angle_gamma   90.00
#
_symmetry.space_group_name_H-M   'P 1'
#
loop_
_entity.id
_entity.type
_entity.pdbx_description
1 polymer ?
#
loop_
_entity_poly.entity_id
_entity_poly.type
_entity_poly.pdbx_seq_one_letter_code
_entity_poly.pdbx_strand_id
1 'polypeptide(L)'
;MSSGTFLQDALSGRAGVSDIDAYVDAWHDSDSDLSLHEYLGLTWDEYRLWVEKPESLRYIVAAHRHGVPVSEELQSSVSERFALAARADSSNEAESVLSWLQQTGRL
;
A
#
# COMPACT_ATOMS: atom_id res chain seq x y z
N MET A 1 6.96 10.82 18.54
CA MET A 1 6.54 10.46 17.17
C MET A 1 7.76 10.61 16.28
N SER A 2 8.03 9.64 15.42
CA SER A 2 9.17 9.66 14.50
C SER A 2 9.15 10.91 13.62
N SER A 3 10.30 11.43 13.23
CA SER A 3 10.40 12.63 12.38
C SER A 3 10.16 12.36 10.89
N GLY A 4 9.53 11.24 10.53
CA GLY A 4 9.37 10.76 9.14
C GLY A 4 7.91 10.43 8.81
N THR A 5 7.63 10.23 7.52
CA THR A 5 6.28 9.86 7.05
C THR A 5 5.91 8.43 7.46
N PHE A 6 4.62 8.09 7.39
CA PHE A 6 4.16 6.70 7.58
C PHE A 6 4.98 5.72 6.73
N LEU A 7 5.17 6.02 5.44
CA LEU A 7 5.92 5.16 4.54
C LEU A 7 7.37 4.96 4.99
N GLN A 8 8.05 6.01 5.44
CA GLN A 8 9.43 5.90 5.93
C GLN A 8 9.54 5.03 7.19
N ASP A 9 8.57 5.18 8.10
CA ASP A 9 8.50 4.36 9.31
C ASP A 9 8.15 2.91 9.00
N ALA A 10 7.25 2.66 8.05
CA ALA A 10 6.91 1.34 7.57
C ALA A 10 8.12 0.63 6.92
N LEU A 11 8.87 1.35 6.07
CA LEU A 11 10.11 0.83 5.46
C LEU A 11 11.21 0.54 6.49
N SER A 12 11.25 1.31 7.59
CA SER A 12 12.22 1.14 8.67
C SER A 12 11.79 0.10 9.72
N GLY A 13 10.59 -0.48 9.60
CA GLY A 13 10.02 -1.39 10.59
C GLY A 13 9.60 -0.72 11.91
N ARG A 14 9.48 0.62 11.94
CA ARG A 14 8.98 1.38 13.09
C ARG A 14 7.45 1.45 13.15
N ALA A 15 6.78 1.24 12.03
CA ALA A 15 5.34 1.15 11.92
C ALA A 15 4.93 -0.06 11.09
N GLY A 16 3.81 -0.69 11.43
CA GLY A 16 3.12 -1.68 10.62
C GLY A 16 2.03 -1.04 9.76
N VAL A 17 1.55 -1.80 8.77
CA VAL A 17 0.40 -1.41 7.94
C VAL A 17 -0.85 -1.08 8.76
N SER A 18 -1.02 -1.75 9.91
CA SER A 18 -2.13 -1.53 10.84
C SER A 18 -2.03 -0.22 11.62
N ASP A 19 -0.86 0.43 11.64
CA ASP A 19 -0.67 1.70 12.35
C ASP A 19 -1.15 2.91 11.52
N ILE A 20 -1.57 2.70 10.26
CA ILE A 20 -1.96 3.77 9.33
C ILE A 20 -3.01 4.71 9.92
N ASP A 21 -3.99 4.17 10.65
CA ASP A 21 -5.07 4.95 11.26
C ASP A 21 -4.53 5.94 12.29
N ALA A 22 -3.50 5.56 13.06
CA ALA A 22 -2.86 6.46 14.02
C ALA A 22 -2.11 7.63 13.32
N TYR A 23 -1.58 7.41 12.11
CA TYR A 23 -0.99 8.50 11.33
C TYR A 23 -2.06 9.42 10.72
N VAL A 24 -3.21 8.88 10.33
CA VAL A 24 -4.36 9.65 9.84
C VAL A 24 -4.94 10.52 10.97
N ASP A 25 -5.10 9.95 12.17
CA ASP A 25 -5.55 10.68 13.36
C ASP A 25 -4.55 11.78 13.73
N ALA A 26 -3.25 11.47 13.74
CA ALA A 26 -2.20 12.45 14.00
C ALA A 26 -2.18 13.59 12.98
N TRP A 27 -2.46 13.30 11.70
CA TRP A 27 -2.62 14.34 10.69
C TRP A 27 -3.84 15.22 10.95
N HIS A 28 -4.99 14.62 11.28
CA HIS A 28 -6.23 15.33 11.61
C HIS A 28 -6.08 16.27 12.81
N ASP A 29 -5.30 15.86 13.81
CA ASP A 29 -5.03 16.63 15.03
C ASP A 29 -3.87 17.63 14.88
N SER A 30 -3.19 17.64 13.73
CA SER A 30 -2.05 18.52 13.47
C SER A 30 -2.44 19.79 12.70
N ASP A 31 -1.63 20.84 12.84
CA ASP A 31 -1.70 22.05 12.01
C ASP A 31 -0.92 21.89 10.69
N SER A 32 -0.87 20.68 10.12
CA SER A 32 -0.10 20.39 8.91
C SER A 32 -0.76 20.99 7.67
N ASP A 33 -0.01 21.79 6.90
CA ASP A 33 -0.45 22.28 5.59
C ASP A 33 -0.36 21.21 4.47
N LEU A 34 0.31 20.09 4.75
CA LEU A 34 0.42 18.98 3.80
C LEU A 34 -0.92 18.28 3.64
N SER A 35 -1.23 17.91 2.40
CA SER A 35 -2.33 16.99 2.16
C SER A 35 -2.00 15.60 2.73
N LEU A 36 -3.03 14.80 3.04
CA LEU A 36 -2.84 13.52 3.71
C LEU A 36 -1.89 12.57 2.96
N HIS A 37 -1.93 12.52 1.63
CA HIS A 37 -1.03 11.67 0.86
C HIS A 37 0.44 12.09 1.01
N GLU A 38 0.74 13.40 1.02
CA GLU A 38 2.07 13.93 1.27
C GLU A 38 2.53 13.64 2.70
N TYR A 39 1.64 13.80 3.67
CA TYR A 39 1.92 13.50 5.09
C TYR A 39 2.25 12.01 5.31
N LEU A 40 1.50 11.11 4.66
CA LEU A 40 1.76 9.67 4.71
C LEU A 40 2.98 9.25 3.88
N GLY A 41 3.46 10.12 2.98
CA GLY A 41 4.55 9.84 2.05
C GLY A 41 4.14 8.98 0.86
N LEU A 42 2.86 8.98 0.50
CA LEU A 42 2.33 8.26 -0.65
C LEU A 42 2.27 9.19 -1.87
N THR A 43 2.47 8.65 -3.06
CA THR A 43 2.09 9.36 -4.28
C THR A 43 0.57 9.50 -4.38
N TRP A 44 0.08 10.42 -5.21
CA TRP A 44 -1.36 10.59 -5.42
C TRP A 44 -2.05 9.30 -5.91
N ASP A 45 -1.40 8.57 -6.82
CA ASP A 45 -1.94 7.34 -7.38
C ASP A 45 -2.00 6.20 -6.35
N GLU A 46 -0.98 6.10 -5.49
CA GLU A 46 -0.95 5.14 -4.38
C GLU A 46 -1.97 5.47 -3.31
N TYR A 47 -2.11 6.74 -2.94
CA TYR A 47 -3.14 7.20 -2.03
C TYR A 47 -4.53 6.87 -2.56
N ARG A 48 -4.79 7.18 -3.84
CA ARG A 48 -6.05 6.86 -4.49
C ARG A 48 -6.31 5.36 -4.51
N LEU A 49 -5.30 4.55 -4.83
CA LEU A 49 -5.41 3.09 -4.78
C LEU A 49 -5.74 2.61 -3.36
N TRP A 50 -5.08 3.13 -2.33
CA TRP A 50 -5.33 2.78 -0.94
C TRP A 50 -6.74 3.16 -0.48
N VAL A 51 -7.20 4.36 -0.80
CA VAL A 51 -8.57 4.81 -0.47
C VAL A 51 -9.62 3.89 -1.10
N GLU A 52 -9.41 3.44 -2.34
CA GLU A 52 -10.34 2.56 -3.05
C GLU A 52 -10.18 1.08 -2.64
N LYS A 53 -8.99 0.69 -2.17
CA LYS A 53 -8.59 -0.68 -1.78
C LYS A 53 -7.66 -0.63 -0.56
N PRO A 54 -8.17 -0.60 0.68
CA PRO A 54 -7.34 -0.51 1.88
C PRO A 54 -6.29 -1.64 2.00
N GLU A 55 -6.61 -2.84 1.51
CA GLU A 55 -5.70 -3.99 1.48
C GLU A 55 -4.47 -3.78 0.59
N SER A 56 -4.48 -2.76 -0.28
CA SER A 56 -3.37 -2.43 -1.17
C SER A 56 -2.15 -1.86 -0.43
N LEU A 57 -2.34 -1.33 0.79
CA LEU A 57 -1.29 -0.60 1.52
C LEU A 57 -0.03 -1.43 1.75
N ARG A 58 -0.17 -2.73 2.01
CA ARG A 58 0.99 -3.61 2.18
C ARG A 58 1.78 -3.81 0.90
N TYR A 59 1.13 -3.78 -0.27
CA TYR A 59 1.79 -3.90 -1.56
C TYR A 59 2.44 -2.58 -1.95
N ILE A 60 1.86 -1.44 -1.57
CA ILE A 60 2.50 -0.13 -1.71
C ILE A 60 3.82 -0.12 -0.92
N VAL A 61 3.79 -0.49 0.37
CA VAL A 61 5.02 -0.57 1.19
C VAL A 61 6.04 -1.56 0.61
N ALA A 62 5.59 -2.72 0.11
CA ALA A 62 6.47 -3.69 -0.52
C ALA A 62 7.11 -3.18 -1.81
N ALA A 63 6.33 -2.53 -2.67
CA ALA A 63 6.79 -1.94 -3.92
C ALA A 63 7.89 -0.88 -3.68
N HIS A 64 7.69 0.00 -2.69
CA HIS A 64 8.71 0.97 -2.26
C HIS A 64 9.98 0.30 -1.72
N ARG A 65 9.85 -0.80 -0.97
CA ARG A 65 11.01 -1.56 -0.48
C ARG A 65 11.81 -2.21 -1.62
N HIS A 66 11.13 -2.65 -2.68
CA HIS A 66 11.75 -3.29 -3.83
C HIS A 66 12.17 -2.29 -4.93
N GLY A 67 11.73 -1.03 -4.84
CA GLY A 67 12.02 0.01 -5.83
C GLY A 67 11.28 -0.19 -7.16
N VAL A 68 10.09 -0.80 -7.12
CA VAL A 68 9.26 -1.09 -8.30
C VAL A 68 7.89 -0.41 -8.18
N PRO A 69 7.14 -0.23 -9.29
CA PRO A 69 5.76 0.22 -9.23
C PRO A 69 4.84 -0.76 -8.49
N VAL A 70 3.81 -0.25 -7.81
CA VAL A 70 2.84 -1.10 -7.09
C VAL A 70 2.14 -2.13 -8.00
N SER A 71 1.91 -1.79 -9.26
CA SER A 71 1.34 -2.69 -10.26
C SER A 71 2.25 -3.88 -10.59
N GLU A 72 3.57 -3.69 -10.56
CA GLU A 72 4.57 -4.75 -10.78
C GLU A 72 4.68 -5.65 -9.55
N GLU A 73 4.67 -5.07 -8.35
CA GLU A 73 4.65 -5.82 -7.08
C GLU A 73 3.38 -6.70 -6.98
N LEU A 74 2.23 -6.17 -7.38
CA LEU A 74 0.96 -6.91 -7.42
C LEU A 74 1.00 -8.07 -8.42
N GLN A 75 1.51 -7.84 -9.64
CA GLN A 75 1.66 -8.88 -10.66
C GLN A 75 2.58 -10.00 -10.19
N SER A 76 3.70 -9.64 -9.55
CA SER A 76 4.66 -10.60 -9.00
C SER A 76 4.05 -11.41 -7.87
N SER A 77 3.38 -10.74 -6.91
CA SER A 77 2.69 -11.38 -5.79
C SER A 77 1.62 -12.38 -6.26
N VAL A 78 0.85 -12.04 -7.28
CA VAL A 78 -0.15 -12.92 -7.89
C VAL A 78 0.50 -14.10 -8.60
N SER A 79 1.56 -13.84 -9.38
CA SER A 79 2.28 -14.88 -10.14
C SER A 79 2.97 -15.91 -9.22
N GLU A 80 3.61 -15.44 -8.15
CA GLU A 80 4.21 -16.29 -7.10
C GLU A 80 3.14 -17.12 -6.39
N ARG A 81 1.98 -16.51 -6.11
CA ARG A 81 0.83 -17.25 -5.58
C ARG A 81 0.34 -18.29 -6.56
N PHE A 82 0.24 -18.05 -7.86
CA PHE A 82 -0.13 -19.11 -8.80
C PHE A 82 0.85 -20.31 -8.76
N ALA A 83 2.15 -20.05 -8.57
CA ALA A 83 3.15 -21.13 -8.41
C ALA A 83 2.96 -21.94 -7.10
N LEU A 84 2.45 -21.31 -6.03
CA LEU A 84 2.23 -21.92 -4.72
C LEU A 84 0.78 -22.47 -4.52
N ALA A 85 -0.22 -21.79 -5.07
CA ALA A 85 -1.67 -22.02 -4.94
C ALA A 85 -2.19 -23.16 -5.82
N ALA A 86 -1.36 -23.71 -6.72
CA ALA A 86 -1.55 -25.07 -7.22
C ALA A 86 -1.63 -26.12 -6.07
N ARG A 87 -1.36 -25.73 -4.80
CA ARG A 87 -1.41 -26.61 -3.63
C ARG A 87 -2.41 -26.24 -2.54
N ALA A 88 -2.98 -25.03 -2.47
CA ALA A 88 -3.95 -24.69 -1.41
C ALA A 88 -4.79 -23.46 -1.75
N ASP A 89 -6.10 -23.59 -1.53
CA ASP A 89 -7.14 -22.60 -1.79
C ASP A 89 -7.26 -21.58 -0.63
N SER A 90 -7.65 -20.34 -0.96
CA SER A 90 -7.99 -19.18 -0.10
C SER A 90 -6.90 -18.25 0.48
N SER A 91 -6.72 -17.09 -0.17
CA SER A 91 -7.12 -15.75 0.32
C SER A 91 -6.64 -14.69 -0.69
N ASN A 92 -7.56 -14.05 -1.42
CA ASN A 92 -7.27 -13.47 -2.74
C ASN A 92 -7.17 -11.93 -2.81
N GLU A 93 -6.49 -11.33 -1.85
CA GLU A 93 -6.37 -9.87 -1.80
C GLU A 93 -5.43 -9.31 -2.88
N ALA A 94 -4.39 -10.03 -3.30
CA ALA A 94 -3.51 -9.61 -4.40
C ALA A 94 -4.27 -9.54 -5.74
N GLU A 95 -5.02 -10.60 -6.09
CA GLU A 95 -5.75 -10.61 -7.36
C GLU A 95 -6.96 -9.68 -7.31
N SER A 96 -7.59 -9.47 -6.14
CA SER A 96 -8.63 -8.43 -5.98
C SER A 96 -8.10 -7.05 -6.38
N VAL A 97 -6.94 -6.66 -5.86
CA VAL A 97 -6.33 -5.37 -6.17
C VAL A 97 -5.87 -5.30 -7.64
N LEU A 98 -5.24 -6.36 -8.15
CA LEU A 98 -4.78 -6.42 -9.55
C LEU A 98 -5.97 -6.35 -10.53
N SER A 99 -7.01 -7.13 -10.29
CA SER A 99 -8.22 -7.14 -11.12
C SER A 99 -8.90 -5.78 -11.14
N TRP A 100 -8.84 -5.06 -10.03
CA TRP A 100 -9.38 -3.71 -9.92
C TRP A 100 -8.56 -2.69 -10.74
N LEU A 101 -7.23 -2.77 -10.71
CA LEU A 101 -6.36 -1.94 -11.58
C LEU A 101 -6.66 -2.19 -13.07
N GLN A 102 -6.87 -3.45 -13.46
CA GLN A 102 -7.24 -3.81 -14.85
C GLN A 102 -8.60 -3.24 -15.25
N GLN A 103 -9.63 -3.40 -14.39
CA GLN A 103 -10.98 -2.90 -14.66
C GLN A 103 -11.05 -1.37 -14.75
N THR A 104 -10.18 -0.67 -14.03
CA THR A 104 -10.14 0.80 -14.01
C THR A 104 -9.16 1.41 -15.01
N GLY A 105 -8.45 0.59 -15.79
CA GLY A 105 -7.49 1.05 -16.82
C GLY A 105 -6.22 1.69 -16.23
N ARG A 106 -5.78 1.23 -15.06
CA ARG A 106 -4.58 1.73 -14.34
C ARG A 106 -3.39 0.77 -14.44
N LEU A 107 -3.42 -0.11 -15.43
CA LEU A 107 -2.42 -1.11 -15.77
C LEU A 107 -2.03 -0.97 -17.24
#